data_AF-A0A931Z9C8-F1
#
_entry.id   AF-A0A931Z9C8-F1
#
_cell.length_a   1.000
_cell.length_b   1.000
_cell.length_c   1.000
_cell.angle_alpha   90.00
_cell.angle_beta   90.00
_cell.angle_gamma   90.00
#
_symmetry.space_group_name_H-M   'P 1'
#
loop_
_entity.id
_entity.type
_entity.pdbx_description
1 polymer ?
#
loop_
_entity_poly.entity_id
_entity_poly.type
_entity_poly.pdbx_seq_one_letter_code
_entity_poly.pdbx_strand_id
1 'polypeptide(L)'
;MAKLEKLAEESAAIIAAAFALVVQAPVVVAVFDAVALADEEPAVSLRAELLEHAAERAAFDEVGFEPFEDRRNACDLRGGIELVEILAAEPGPEGVVGLSREILGGISPHDSARRFAELGVDVFFGAARFTGGNQVSVGDKLLRFSKAVIATGARASAPPIPGLRDVPYHTNETLFTLTKLPRRLAIIGAGPIGCEMAQSFARFGAEVFLVEAEHGILPREDRDAVEVVQAALQRDGVQLLCCGKDLKLSRAPGGVRLQVSSHGKDYDLVVDELLVAVGRAPNTEALGLDAVGVEYDRKGVKVDDHLRTTNPRIFACGDICSPFQFTHAADFMARIVIQNALFLGRARVSALTIPWATYTSPEIAHVGLYEKEAVTRGIAIDTFTQPLTQVDRAILDGESEGFVKVHVRQGTDEIVGATVVAAHAGDLVSELALAMKSRAGLRTVGATIHPYPTQAEAIRRTGDLYNRTRLTPIVRWLFARWLAMRR
;
A
#
# COMPACT_ATOMS: atom_id res chain seq x y z
N MET A 1 4.70 -2.45 -36.15
CA MET A 1 3.34 -2.54 -35.58
C MET A 1 3.24 -3.70 -34.60
N ALA A 2 3.37 -4.96 -35.00
CA ALA A 2 3.43 -6.10 -34.04
C ALA A 2 4.51 -5.97 -32.94
N LYS A 3 5.71 -5.44 -33.26
CA LYS A 3 6.77 -5.17 -32.26
C LYS A 3 6.44 -3.99 -31.30
N LEU A 4 5.61 -3.05 -31.76
CA LEU A 4 5.14 -1.87 -31.02
C LEU A 4 3.91 -2.19 -30.16
N GLU A 5 3.04 -3.07 -30.64
CA GLU A 5 1.91 -3.65 -29.88
C GLU A 5 2.44 -4.57 -28.79
N LYS A 6 3.42 -5.43 -29.10
CA LYS A 6 4.12 -6.27 -28.12
C LYS A 6 4.86 -5.41 -27.08
N LEU A 7 5.55 -4.35 -27.50
CA LEU A 7 6.13 -3.35 -26.58
C LEU A 7 5.09 -2.62 -25.74
N ALA A 8 3.89 -2.31 -26.24
CA ALA A 8 2.86 -1.60 -25.48
C ALA A 8 2.16 -2.51 -24.44
N GLU A 9 1.95 -3.79 -24.79
CA GLU A 9 1.41 -4.82 -23.90
C GLU A 9 2.43 -5.24 -22.84
N GLU A 10 3.72 -5.32 -23.22
CA GLU A 10 4.84 -5.69 -22.34
C GLU A 10 5.42 -4.50 -21.57
N SER A 11 5.21 -3.25 -22.00
CA SER A 11 5.59 -2.05 -21.23
C SER A 11 4.95 -2.09 -19.84
N ALA A 12 3.68 -2.49 -19.73
CA ALA A 12 3.01 -2.64 -18.44
C ALA A 12 3.68 -3.72 -17.55
N ALA A 13 4.22 -4.79 -18.14
CA ALA A 13 4.95 -5.85 -17.44
C ALA A 13 6.39 -5.46 -17.06
N ILE A 14 7.08 -4.71 -17.92
CA ILE A 14 8.38 -4.08 -17.64
C ILE A 14 8.24 -3.08 -16.47
N ILE A 15 7.11 -2.38 -16.39
CA ILE A 15 6.85 -1.36 -15.37
C ILE A 15 6.50 -1.98 -14.01
N ALA A 16 5.66 -3.03 -13.98
CA ALA A 16 5.26 -3.69 -12.74
C ALA A 16 6.43 -4.35 -12.02
N ALA A 17 7.33 -4.97 -12.77
CA ALA A 17 8.41 -5.75 -12.17
C ALA A 17 9.67 -4.90 -11.86
N ALA A 18 9.88 -3.75 -12.56
CA ALA A 18 10.94 -2.80 -12.21
C ALA A 18 10.62 -2.14 -10.87
N PHE A 19 9.33 -2.20 -10.51
CA PHE A 19 8.78 -1.73 -9.27
C PHE A 19 8.80 -2.76 -8.14
N ALA A 20 8.73 -4.05 -8.42
CA ALA A 20 8.71 -5.05 -7.35
C ALA A 20 10.11 -5.51 -6.87
N LEU A 21 11.17 -5.11 -7.58
CA LEU A 21 12.53 -5.07 -7.04
C LEU A 21 12.76 -4.00 -5.95
N VAL A 22 11.76 -3.14 -5.67
CA VAL A 22 11.85 -2.04 -4.68
C VAL A 22 11.70 -2.54 -3.22
N VAL A 23 11.40 -3.83 -2.99
CA VAL A 23 11.18 -4.34 -1.63
C VAL A 23 12.41 -4.97 -0.97
N GLN A 24 13.49 -5.37 -1.67
CA GLN A 24 14.61 -6.07 -1.01
C GLN A 24 16.07 -5.87 -1.50
N ALA A 25 16.42 -4.87 -2.32
CA ALA A 25 17.84 -4.67 -2.67
C ALA A 25 18.22 -3.23 -3.09
N PRO A 26 19.49 -2.81 -2.93
CA PRO A 26 19.93 -1.47 -3.31
C PRO A 26 20.00 -1.34 -4.84
N VAL A 27 19.02 -0.60 -5.38
CA VAL A 27 19.08 0.17 -6.63
C VAL A 27 19.29 -0.67 -7.92
N VAL A 28 18.20 -0.86 -8.67
CA VAL A 28 18.24 -1.18 -10.10
C VAL A 28 18.09 0.12 -10.89
N VAL A 29 19.08 0.45 -11.72
CA VAL A 29 18.98 1.56 -12.68
C VAL A 29 18.52 1.01 -14.02
N ALA A 30 17.27 1.26 -14.38
CA ALA A 30 16.83 1.17 -15.76
C ALA A 30 17.19 2.48 -16.48
N VAL A 31 18.24 2.46 -17.30
CA VAL A 31 18.51 3.54 -18.25
C VAL A 31 17.65 3.27 -19.49
N PHE A 32 16.58 4.05 -19.67
CA PHE A 32 15.80 4.00 -20.90
C PHE A 32 16.53 4.78 -22.00
N ASP A 33 17.31 4.09 -22.83
CA ASP A 33 17.65 4.61 -24.15
C ASP A 33 16.55 4.19 -25.13
N ALA A 34 15.73 5.17 -25.52
CA ALA A 34 14.91 5.02 -26.71
C ALA A 34 15.85 4.94 -27.91
N VAL A 35 15.97 3.73 -28.47
CA VAL A 35 16.57 3.47 -29.78
C VAL A 35 18.07 3.81 -29.86
N ALA A 36 18.91 2.92 -29.33
CA ALA A 36 20.21 2.69 -29.95
C ALA A 36 19.97 1.84 -31.21
N LEU A 37 19.81 2.50 -32.35
CA LEU A 37 20.11 1.89 -33.65
C LEU A 37 21.61 1.56 -33.63
N ALA A 38 21.89 0.31 -34.01
CA ALA A 38 23.20 -0.30 -34.07
C ALA A 38 24.27 0.58 -34.75
N ASP A 39 25.52 0.44 -34.30
CA ASP A 39 26.47 -0.23 -35.20
C ASP A 39 27.57 -0.98 -34.42
N GLU A 40 27.78 -2.21 -34.91
CA GLU A 40 28.90 -3.17 -34.75
C GLU A 40 29.08 -4.00 -33.44
N GLU A 41 28.73 -5.29 -33.58
CA GLU A 41 29.09 -6.51 -32.83
C GLU A 41 30.57 -6.95 -33.06
N PRO A 42 31.08 -8.07 -32.48
CA PRO A 42 30.62 -8.88 -31.34
C PRO A 42 31.74 -9.26 -30.33
N ALA A 43 31.38 -9.68 -29.10
CA ALA A 43 32.01 -10.83 -28.44
C ALA A 43 31.35 -11.21 -27.09
N VAL A 44 30.70 -12.38 -27.16
CA VAL A 44 30.27 -13.35 -26.14
C VAL A 44 31.27 -13.59 -24.99
N SER A 45 30.73 -13.80 -23.77
CA SER A 45 31.25 -14.69 -22.71
C SER A 45 30.22 -14.74 -21.56
N LEU A 46 29.21 -15.61 -21.54
CA LEU A 46 29.30 -17.07 -21.32
C LEU A 46 30.21 -17.43 -20.12
N ARG A 47 29.90 -16.90 -18.92
CA ARG A 47 30.51 -17.38 -17.66
C ARG A 47 29.74 -17.07 -16.36
N ALA A 48 28.41 -16.98 -16.42
CA ALA A 48 27.55 -16.89 -15.22
C ALA A 48 26.76 -18.20 -14.94
N GLU A 49 26.73 -19.14 -15.87
CA GLU A 49 25.94 -20.39 -15.79
C GLU A 49 26.43 -21.44 -14.78
N LEU A 50 27.57 -21.25 -14.12
CA LEU A 50 28.15 -22.26 -13.21
C LEU A 50 28.10 -21.91 -11.72
N LEU A 51 27.73 -20.67 -11.36
CA LEU A 51 27.69 -20.24 -9.95
C LEU A 51 26.27 -20.17 -9.37
N GLU A 52 25.26 -19.84 -10.17
CA GLU A 52 23.86 -19.84 -9.71
C GLU A 52 23.32 -21.27 -9.50
N HIS A 53 23.67 -22.21 -10.37
CA HIS A 53 23.23 -23.60 -10.26
C HIS A 53 23.79 -24.35 -9.04
N ALA A 54 24.89 -23.87 -8.44
CA ALA A 54 25.47 -24.44 -7.23
C ALA A 54 24.85 -23.84 -5.94
N ALA A 55 24.37 -22.61 -6.00
CA ALA A 55 23.75 -21.93 -4.85
C ALA A 55 22.25 -22.31 -4.70
N GLU A 56 21.51 -22.47 -5.80
CA GLU A 56 20.10 -22.89 -5.73
C GLU A 56 19.93 -24.37 -5.39
N ARG A 57 20.82 -25.26 -5.86
CA ARG A 57 20.73 -26.70 -5.52
C ARG A 57 21.17 -27.04 -4.10
N ALA A 58 22.03 -26.23 -3.47
CA ALA A 58 22.46 -26.46 -2.11
C ALA A 58 21.37 -26.13 -1.05
N ALA A 59 20.32 -25.38 -1.44
CA ALA A 59 19.24 -25.00 -0.53
C ALA A 59 18.01 -25.95 -0.59
N PHE A 60 17.93 -26.82 -1.60
CA PHE A 60 16.74 -27.65 -1.86
C PHE A 60 16.89 -29.15 -1.51
N ASP A 61 18.11 -29.65 -1.25
CA ASP A 61 18.34 -31.09 -0.97
C ASP A 61 18.39 -31.47 0.54
N GLU A 62 18.27 -30.52 1.48
CA GLU A 62 18.33 -30.83 2.93
C GLU A 62 16.98 -30.98 3.65
N VAL A 63 15.85 -30.79 2.96
CA VAL A 63 14.53 -31.03 3.57
C VAL A 63 13.74 -31.98 2.68
N GLY A 64 13.95 -33.28 2.93
CA GLY A 64 13.19 -34.34 2.26
C GLY A 64 11.70 -34.22 2.56
N PHE A 65 10.93 -33.80 1.56
CA PHE A 65 9.47 -33.90 1.57
C PHE A 65 9.01 -34.38 0.20
N GLU A 66 8.36 -35.55 0.16
CA GLU A 66 7.74 -36.07 -1.06
C GLU A 66 6.45 -35.28 -1.39
N PRO A 67 6.12 -35.07 -2.67
CA PRO A 67 4.98 -34.27 -3.07
C PRO A 67 3.67 -35.04 -2.88
N PHE A 68 2.73 -34.45 -2.14
CA PHE A 68 1.35 -34.94 -2.04
C PHE A 68 0.53 -34.40 -3.22
N GLU A 69 0.15 -35.29 -4.14
CA GLU A 69 -0.79 -35.02 -5.23
C GLU A 69 -2.21 -34.85 -4.67
N ASP A 70 -2.76 -33.63 -4.71
CA ASP A 70 -4.15 -33.29 -5.06
C ASP A 70 -4.49 -31.89 -4.49
N ARG A 71 -4.69 -30.90 -5.38
CA ARG A 71 -5.95 -30.16 -5.48
C ARG A 71 -5.95 -29.12 -6.59
N ARG A 72 -6.97 -29.26 -7.43
CA ARG A 72 -7.47 -28.28 -8.40
C ARG A 72 -8.00 -27.06 -7.65
N ASN A 73 -7.37 -25.90 -7.88
CA ASN A 73 -7.95 -24.55 -8.00
C ASN A 73 -6.85 -23.52 -7.75
N ALA A 74 -6.09 -23.23 -8.81
CA ALA A 74 -5.15 -22.12 -8.84
C ALA A 74 -5.90 -20.86 -9.30
N CYS A 75 -6.10 -19.92 -8.39
CA CYS A 75 -6.21 -18.46 -8.59
C CYS A 75 -6.82 -17.85 -7.34
N ASP A 76 -6.00 -17.62 -6.32
CA ASP A 76 -6.28 -16.60 -5.32
C ASP A 76 -4.98 -16.26 -4.58
N LEU A 77 -4.40 -15.10 -4.91
CA LEU A 77 -3.27 -14.54 -4.18
C LEU A 77 -3.84 -13.65 -3.08
N ARG A 78 -4.23 -14.26 -1.94
CA ARG A 78 -4.87 -13.55 -0.82
C ARG A 78 -3.84 -13.14 0.23
N GLY A 79 -3.61 -11.83 0.35
CA GLY A 79 -2.79 -11.24 1.40
C GLY A 79 -3.45 -11.33 2.77
N GLY A 80 -2.68 -11.75 3.78
CA GLY A 80 -2.97 -11.54 5.21
C GLY A 80 -3.98 -12.48 5.87
N ILE A 81 -5.09 -12.83 5.22
CA ILE A 81 -6.22 -13.52 5.88
C ILE A 81 -6.24 -15.03 5.61
N GLU A 82 -5.78 -15.52 4.45
CA GLU A 82 -5.56 -16.97 4.23
C GLU A 82 -4.43 -17.52 5.12
N LEU A 83 -3.54 -16.66 5.63
CA LEU A 83 -2.60 -17.04 6.68
C LEU A 83 -3.32 -17.56 7.94
N VAL A 84 -4.53 -17.07 8.24
CA VAL A 84 -5.29 -17.42 9.45
C VAL A 84 -6.08 -18.73 9.30
N GLU A 85 -6.58 -19.05 8.09
CA GLU A 85 -7.17 -20.38 7.82
C GLU A 85 -6.09 -21.47 7.65
N ILE A 86 -4.91 -21.15 7.09
CA ILE A 86 -3.77 -22.08 7.02
C ILE A 86 -3.12 -22.29 8.40
N LEU A 87 -3.18 -21.29 9.29
CA LEU A 87 -2.79 -21.39 10.70
C LEU A 87 -3.56 -22.46 11.49
N ALA A 88 -4.73 -22.90 11.02
CA ALA A 88 -5.44 -24.02 11.63
C ALA A 88 -4.76 -25.38 11.37
N ALA A 89 -3.89 -25.47 10.36
CA ALA A 89 -3.18 -26.70 10.00
C ALA A 89 -1.81 -26.82 10.69
N GLU A 90 -1.07 -25.72 10.88
CA GLU A 90 0.15 -25.67 11.69
C GLU A 90 0.21 -24.36 12.51
N PRO A 91 -0.17 -24.37 13.80
CA PRO A 91 -0.50 -23.16 14.56
C PRO A 91 0.72 -22.43 15.15
N GLY A 92 1.87 -22.52 14.48
CA GLY A 92 3.13 -21.95 14.95
C GLY A 92 3.57 -20.72 14.15
N PRO A 93 4.21 -19.71 14.78
CA PRO A 93 4.84 -18.59 14.07
C PRO A 93 5.93 -19.04 13.08
N GLU A 94 6.56 -20.19 13.33
CA GLU A 94 7.52 -20.83 12.41
C GLU A 94 6.84 -21.24 11.10
N GLY A 95 5.63 -21.82 11.16
CA GLY A 95 4.83 -22.19 10.00
C GLY A 95 4.35 -20.96 9.21
N VAL A 96 3.94 -19.90 9.90
CA VAL A 96 3.52 -18.64 9.27
C VAL A 96 4.66 -17.96 8.49
N VAL A 97 5.84 -17.87 9.09
CA VAL A 97 7.00 -17.25 8.45
C VAL A 97 7.51 -18.12 7.30
N GLY A 98 7.48 -19.45 7.47
CA GLY A 98 7.78 -20.41 6.40
C GLY A 98 6.86 -20.23 5.19
N LEU A 99 5.55 -20.24 5.42
CA LEU A 99 4.54 -20.02 4.40
C LEU A 99 4.67 -18.64 3.72
N SER A 100 4.92 -17.58 4.49
CA SER A 100 5.13 -16.25 3.93
C SER A 100 6.33 -16.23 2.97
N ARG A 101 7.43 -16.89 3.32
CA ARG A 101 8.61 -17.00 2.44
C ARG A 101 8.32 -17.83 1.20
N GLU A 102 7.56 -18.92 1.33
CA GLU A 102 7.14 -19.73 0.18
C GLU A 102 6.29 -18.92 -0.80
N ILE A 103 5.28 -18.20 -0.30
CA ILE A 103 4.42 -17.32 -1.11
C ILE A 103 5.25 -16.23 -1.79
N LEU A 104 6.15 -15.57 -1.04
CA LEU A 104 7.08 -14.57 -1.59
C LEU A 104 7.97 -15.18 -2.67
N GLY A 105 8.46 -16.40 -2.45
CA GLY A 105 9.23 -17.17 -3.41
C GLY A 105 8.44 -17.45 -4.70
N GLY A 106 7.15 -17.73 -4.59
CA GLY A 106 6.25 -17.97 -5.72
C GLY A 106 5.94 -16.73 -6.56
N ILE A 107 5.88 -15.54 -5.95
CA ILE A 107 5.61 -14.29 -6.68
C ILE A 107 6.89 -13.60 -7.20
N SER A 108 8.03 -13.77 -6.53
CA SER A 108 9.30 -13.12 -6.89
C SER A 108 9.82 -13.35 -8.32
N PRO A 109 9.53 -14.47 -9.03
CA PRO A 109 9.97 -14.65 -10.41
C PRO A 109 9.38 -13.60 -11.35
N HIS A 110 8.17 -13.10 -11.04
CA HIS A 110 7.58 -11.99 -11.76
C HIS A 110 8.45 -10.73 -11.66
N ASP A 111 9.25 -10.58 -10.63
CA ASP A 111 9.98 -9.35 -10.35
C ASP A 111 11.49 -9.52 -10.48
N SER A 112 11.89 -10.60 -11.15
CA SER A 112 13.29 -10.99 -11.31
C SER A 112 14.03 -10.17 -12.37
N ALA A 113 15.32 -9.92 -12.12
CA ALA A 113 16.22 -9.30 -13.10
C ALA A 113 16.29 -10.08 -14.43
N ARG A 114 16.10 -11.41 -14.37
CA ARG A 114 16.04 -12.26 -15.56
C ARG A 114 14.85 -11.88 -16.44
N ARG A 115 13.65 -11.75 -15.86
CA ARG A 115 12.46 -11.32 -16.60
C ARG A 115 12.69 -9.97 -17.28
N PHE A 116 13.39 -9.05 -16.61
CA PHE A 116 13.77 -7.76 -17.18
C PHE A 116 14.69 -7.87 -18.38
N ALA A 117 15.73 -8.67 -18.25
CA ALA A 117 16.66 -8.92 -19.35
C ALA A 117 15.95 -9.54 -20.56
N GLU A 118 15.03 -10.50 -20.34
CA GLU A 118 14.23 -11.12 -21.39
C GLU A 118 13.30 -10.12 -22.11
N LEU A 119 12.88 -9.06 -21.42
CA LEU A 119 12.10 -7.95 -21.97
C LEU A 119 12.96 -6.87 -22.67
N GLY A 120 14.27 -7.09 -22.76
CA GLY A 120 15.22 -6.19 -23.43
C GLY A 120 15.68 -5.02 -22.55
N VAL A 121 15.56 -5.13 -21.22
CA VAL A 121 16.08 -4.13 -20.28
C VAL A 121 17.46 -4.55 -19.80
N ASP A 122 18.44 -3.66 -19.95
CA ASP A 122 19.76 -3.84 -19.33
C ASP A 122 19.67 -3.59 -17.82
N VAL A 123 20.01 -4.62 -17.04
CA VAL A 123 19.96 -4.56 -15.57
C VAL A 123 21.36 -4.40 -15.01
N PHE A 124 21.56 -3.36 -14.20
CA PHE A 124 22.80 -3.09 -13.49
C PHE A 124 22.56 -3.17 -11.98
N PHE A 125 23.33 -4.00 -11.30
CA PHE A 125 23.32 -4.11 -9.84
C PHE A 125 24.36 -3.17 -9.23
N GLY A 126 23.94 -2.35 -8.26
CA GLY A 126 24.83 -1.52 -7.47
C GLY A 126 24.23 -0.15 -7.15
N ALA A 127 24.84 0.54 -6.18
CA ALA A 127 24.42 1.89 -5.82
C ALA A 127 24.64 2.85 -6.99
N ALA A 128 23.57 3.55 -7.37
CA ALA A 128 23.59 4.51 -8.45
C ALA A 128 23.80 5.94 -7.95
N ARG A 129 24.60 6.71 -8.69
CA ARG A 129 24.83 8.13 -8.38
C ARG A 129 24.94 8.95 -9.65
N PHE A 130 24.20 10.06 -9.71
CA PHE A 130 24.39 11.06 -10.75
C PHE A 130 25.76 11.74 -10.58
N THR A 131 26.56 11.72 -11.64
CA THR A 131 27.92 12.30 -11.65
C THR A 131 27.97 13.67 -12.32
N GLY A 132 26.88 14.09 -12.98
CA GLY A 132 26.73 15.37 -13.66
C GLY A 132 26.35 15.23 -15.13
N GLY A 133 25.82 16.31 -15.72
CA GLY A 133 25.39 16.32 -17.11
C GLY A 133 24.28 15.29 -17.37
N ASN A 134 24.58 14.28 -18.19
CA ASN A 134 23.66 13.19 -18.54
C ASN A 134 24.23 11.80 -18.19
N GLN A 135 24.93 11.71 -17.06
CA GLN A 135 25.62 10.50 -16.64
C GLN A 135 25.18 10.01 -15.26
N VAL A 136 25.20 8.68 -15.09
CA VAL A 136 24.99 7.98 -13.83
C VAL A 136 26.08 6.91 -13.68
N SER A 137 26.70 6.83 -12.50
CA SER A 137 27.62 5.74 -12.16
C SER A 137 26.87 4.65 -11.41
N VAL A 138 27.14 3.39 -11.74
CA VAL A 138 26.62 2.20 -11.03
C VAL A 138 27.80 1.25 -10.79
N GLY A 139 28.26 1.17 -9.54
CA GLY A 139 29.55 0.53 -9.25
C GLY A 139 30.68 1.17 -10.06
N ASP A 140 31.43 0.36 -10.81
CA ASP A 140 32.52 0.81 -11.68
C ASP A 140 32.07 1.26 -13.09
N LYS A 141 30.77 1.14 -13.40
CA LYS A 141 30.24 1.48 -14.73
C LYS A 141 29.75 2.91 -14.77
N LEU A 142 30.03 3.61 -15.86
CA LEU A 142 29.52 4.94 -16.15
C LEU A 142 28.56 4.87 -17.34
N LEU A 143 27.28 5.17 -17.08
CA LEU A 143 26.21 5.09 -18.07
C LEU A 143 25.79 6.51 -18.49
N ARG A 144 25.42 6.66 -19.75
CA ARG A 144 24.82 7.91 -20.28
C ARG A 144 23.33 7.70 -20.45
N PHE A 145 22.55 8.77 -20.30
CA PHE A 145 21.11 8.73 -20.49
C PHE A 145 20.60 9.89 -21.34
N SER A 146 19.54 9.62 -22.10
CA SER A 146 18.73 10.65 -22.77
C SER A 146 17.65 11.21 -21.83
N LYS A 147 17.02 10.30 -21.08
CA LYS A 147 16.04 10.57 -20.00
C LYS A 147 16.37 9.69 -18.79
N ALA A 148 16.08 10.17 -17.59
CA ALA A 148 16.23 9.39 -16.36
C ALA A 148 14.96 9.47 -15.50
N VAL A 149 14.70 8.42 -14.73
CA VAL A 149 13.61 8.34 -13.76
C VAL A 149 14.20 7.98 -12.41
N ILE A 150 13.86 8.74 -11.37
CA ILE A 150 14.23 8.46 -9.99
C ILE A 150 13.06 7.73 -9.31
N ALA A 151 13.27 6.46 -9.01
CA ALA A 151 12.27 5.58 -8.38
C ALA A 151 12.85 4.82 -7.18
N THR A 152 13.71 5.48 -6.39
CA THR A 152 14.46 4.84 -5.28
C THR A 152 13.62 4.58 -4.02
N GLY A 153 12.32 4.88 -4.07
CA GLY A 153 11.37 4.58 -3.01
C GLY A 153 11.62 5.37 -1.71
N ALA A 154 11.17 4.78 -0.61
CA ALA A 154 11.35 5.27 0.75
C ALA A 154 11.71 4.11 1.68
N ARG A 155 12.27 4.44 2.85
CA ARG A 155 12.64 3.49 3.90
C ARG A 155 11.98 3.86 5.22
N ALA A 156 11.94 2.95 6.19
CA ALA A 156 11.44 3.26 7.53
C ALA A 156 12.20 4.44 8.15
N SER A 157 11.46 5.38 8.73
CA SER A 157 12.03 6.53 9.45
C SER A 157 12.26 6.17 10.91
N ALA A 158 13.45 6.49 11.44
CA ALA A 158 13.74 6.38 12.86
C ALA A 158 13.41 7.72 13.56
N PRO A 159 12.42 7.77 14.46
CA PRO A 159 12.07 8.99 15.17
C PRO A 159 13.15 9.36 16.20
N PRO A 160 13.27 10.64 16.59
CA PRO A 160 14.26 11.09 17.58
C PRO A 160 13.82 10.72 19.01
N ILE A 161 13.64 9.44 19.30
CA ILE A 161 13.25 8.91 20.62
C ILE A 161 14.51 8.70 21.48
N PRO A 162 14.54 9.20 22.73
CA PRO A 162 15.66 8.96 23.64
C PRO A 162 15.94 7.46 23.82
N GLY A 163 17.19 7.06 23.57
CA GLY A 163 17.68 5.68 23.70
C GLY A 163 17.33 4.74 22.54
N LEU A 164 16.55 5.17 21.54
CA LEU A 164 16.21 4.32 20.39
C LEU A 164 17.46 3.83 19.61
N ARG A 165 18.47 4.69 19.49
CA ARG A 165 19.73 4.36 18.80
C ARG A 165 20.55 3.28 19.53
N ASP A 166 20.29 3.11 20.83
CA ASP A 166 21.06 2.23 21.69
C ASP A 166 20.39 0.87 21.87
N VAL A 167 19.19 0.63 21.32
CA VAL A 167 18.42 -0.61 21.45
C VAL A 167 18.21 -1.29 20.10
N PRO A 168 18.10 -2.63 20.04
CA PRO A 168 17.68 -3.32 18.82
C PRO A 168 16.21 -2.99 18.51
N TYR A 169 15.88 -2.85 17.23
CA TYR A 169 14.51 -2.70 16.77
C TYR A 169 14.35 -3.24 15.35
N HIS A 170 13.12 -3.59 15.02
CA HIS A 170 12.66 -3.99 13.71
C HIS A 170 11.99 -2.83 12.97
N THR A 171 12.01 -2.94 11.65
CA THR A 171 11.21 -2.13 10.72
C THR A 171 10.28 -3.05 9.94
N ASN A 172 9.45 -2.48 9.05
CA ASN A 172 8.65 -3.28 8.11
C ASN A 172 9.51 -4.20 7.20
N GLU A 173 10.81 -3.93 7.06
CA GLU A 173 11.74 -4.75 6.25
C GLU A 173 12.29 -5.94 7.05
N THR A 174 12.57 -5.75 8.34
CA THR A 174 13.26 -6.75 9.16
C THR A 174 12.32 -7.56 10.06
N LEU A 175 11.09 -7.11 10.30
CA LEU A 175 10.15 -7.83 11.18
C LEU A 175 9.85 -9.25 10.68
N PHE A 176 9.68 -9.44 9.37
CA PHE A 176 9.37 -10.74 8.76
C PHE A 176 10.55 -11.71 8.71
N THR A 177 11.72 -11.29 9.22
CA THR A 177 12.88 -12.18 9.42
C THR A 177 12.81 -12.94 10.73
N LEU A 178 11.93 -12.54 11.64
CA LEU A 178 11.70 -13.23 12.91
C LEU A 178 11.32 -14.69 12.64
N THR A 179 11.95 -15.61 13.36
CA THR A 179 11.65 -17.05 13.27
C THR A 179 10.81 -17.53 14.45
N LYS A 180 10.65 -16.69 15.48
CA LYS A 180 9.89 -17.02 16.70
C LYS A 180 8.94 -15.87 17.02
N LEU A 181 7.75 -16.21 17.51
CA LEU A 181 6.82 -15.21 18.02
C LEU A 181 7.39 -14.59 19.30
N PRO A 182 7.57 -13.26 19.36
CA PRO A 182 7.90 -12.60 20.62
C PRO A 182 6.73 -12.76 21.59
N ARG A 183 7.00 -13.02 22.87
CA ARG A 183 5.94 -13.05 23.89
C ARG A 183 5.38 -11.66 24.10
N ARG A 184 6.24 -10.64 24.03
CA ARG A 184 5.93 -9.22 24.17
C ARG A 184 6.51 -8.42 23.02
N LEU A 185 5.65 -7.72 22.29
CA LEU A 185 6.02 -6.85 21.19
C LEU A 185 5.56 -5.42 21.48
N ALA A 186 6.50 -4.47 21.50
CA ALA A 186 6.15 -3.07 21.43
C ALA A 186 6.17 -2.58 19.98
N ILE A 187 5.19 -1.76 19.60
CA ILE A 187 5.11 -1.13 18.28
C ILE A 187 5.01 0.38 18.50
N ILE A 188 5.91 1.14 17.89
CA ILE A 188 5.92 2.61 17.96
C ILE A 188 5.33 3.17 16.67
N GLY A 189 4.21 3.87 16.79
CA GLY A 189 3.47 4.52 15.71
C GLY A 189 2.19 3.77 15.38
N ALA A 190 1.03 4.40 15.60
CA ALA A 190 -0.30 3.84 15.32
C ALA A 190 -0.85 4.27 13.95
N GLY A 191 0.03 4.29 12.93
CA GLY A 191 -0.38 4.38 11.53
C GLY A 191 -0.85 3.03 10.97
N PRO A 192 -1.10 2.94 9.65
CA PRO A 192 -1.58 1.71 9.01
C PRO A 192 -0.74 0.46 9.34
N ILE A 193 0.57 0.52 9.08
CA ILE A 193 1.51 -0.58 9.36
C ILE A 193 1.47 -0.97 10.85
N GLY A 194 1.45 0.02 11.74
CA GLY A 194 1.41 -0.23 13.19
C GLY A 194 0.15 -0.97 13.63
N CYS A 195 -1.01 -0.57 13.10
CA CYS A 195 -2.29 -1.22 13.41
C CYS A 195 -2.38 -2.64 12.83
N GLU A 196 -1.99 -2.82 11.56
CA GLU A 196 -1.97 -4.13 10.89
C GLU A 196 -1.06 -5.12 11.64
N MET A 197 0.16 -4.70 11.97
CA MET A 197 1.10 -5.54 12.70
C MET A 197 0.64 -5.77 14.14
N ALA A 198 0.05 -4.77 14.81
CA ALA A 198 -0.46 -4.94 16.16
C ALA A 198 -1.55 -6.01 16.22
N GLN A 199 -2.52 -5.95 15.30
CA GLN A 199 -3.60 -6.93 15.26
C GLN A 199 -3.09 -8.33 14.93
N SER A 200 -2.21 -8.43 13.93
CA SER A 200 -1.68 -9.71 13.47
C SER A 200 -0.93 -10.44 14.60
N PHE A 201 0.01 -9.75 15.26
CA PHE A 201 0.78 -10.35 16.34
C PHE A 201 -0.06 -10.65 17.58
N ALA A 202 -1.06 -9.83 17.90
CA ALA A 202 -1.99 -10.10 18.99
C ALA A 202 -2.81 -11.38 18.72
N ARG A 203 -3.31 -11.55 17.48
CA ARG A 203 -4.01 -12.78 17.05
C ARG A 203 -3.13 -14.02 17.02
N PHE A 204 -1.82 -13.86 16.76
CA PHE A 204 -0.85 -14.95 16.90
C PHE A 204 -0.55 -15.30 18.37
N GLY A 205 -0.98 -14.47 19.33
CA GLY A 205 -0.85 -14.72 20.76
C GLY A 205 0.25 -13.92 21.47
N ALA A 206 0.85 -12.91 20.82
CA ALA A 206 1.78 -12.00 21.47
C ALA A 206 1.05 -10.97 22.34
N GLU A 207 1.64 -10.58 23.47
CA GLU A 207 1.23 -9.40 24.22
C GLU A 207 1.75 -8.15 23.50
N VAL A 208 0.84 -7.41 22.85
CA VAL A 208 1.20 -6.27 22.00
C VAL A 208 0.92 -4.94 22.70
N PHE A 209 1.92 -4.06 22.70
CA PHE A 209 1.81 -2.67 23.15
C PHE A 209 1.97 -1.72 21.96
N LEU A 210 0.87 -1.09 21.53
CA LEU A 210 0.89 -0.12 20.42
C LEU A 210 0.98 1.29 21.01
N VAL A 211 2.14 1.92 20.84
CA VAL A 211 2.48 3.23 21.40
C VAL A 211 2.31 4.31 20.34
N GLU A 212 1.53 5.35 20.66
CA GLU A 212 1.34 6.52 19.81
C GLU A 212 1.57 7.79 20.62
N ALA A 213 2.29 8.74 20.02
CA ALA A 213 2.60 10.02 20.65
C ALA A 213 1.34 10.89 20.77
N GLU A 214 0.46 10.84 19.76
CA GLU A 214 -0.80 11.58 19.77
C GLU A 214 -1.97 10.76 20.35
N HIS A 215 -3.15 11.38 20.44
CA HIS A 215 -4.36 10.72 20.88
C HIS A 215 -4.99 9.88 19.75
N GLY A 216 -5.30 8.61 20.04
CA GLY A 216 -5.97 7.69 19.12
C GLY A 216 -5.02 6.98 18.17
N ILE A 217 -5.60 6.31 17.17
CA ILE A 217 -4.89 5.58 16.11
C ILE A 217 -5.35 6.09 14.74
N LEU A 218 -4.61 5.75 13.67
CA LEU A 218 -4.96 6.07 12.29
C LEU A 218 -5.42 7.54 12.12
N PRO A 219 -4.61 8.54 12.53
CA PRO A 219 -5.05 9.93 12.68
C PRO A 219 -5.47 10.62 11.37
N ARG A 220 -5.20 9.99 10.22
CA ARG A 220 -5.60 10.48 8.90
C ARG A 220 -7.03 10.06 8.51
N GLU A 221 -7.54 8.98 9.09
CA GLU A 221 -8.88 8.44 8.82
C GLU A 221 -9.98 9.27 9.51
N ASP A 222 -11.24 8.99 9.20
CA ASP A 222 -12.37 9.58 9.91
C ASP A 222 -12.61 8.87 11.25
N ARG A 223 -13.06 9.64 12.25
CA ARG A 223 -13.20 9.15 13.63
C ARG A 223 -14.15 7.96 13.76
N ASP A 224 -15.25 7.96 13.01
CA ASP A 224 -16.22 6.86 13.00
C ASP A 224 -15.61 5.56 12.47
N ALA A 225 -14.72 5.63 11.47
CA ALA A 225 -13.99 4.48 10.97
C ALA A 225 -12.94 3.99 11.97
N VAL A 226 -12.19 4.93 12.56
CA VAL A 226 -11.17 4.63 13.57
C VAL A 226 -11.77 3.94 14.80
N GLU A 227 -12.94 4.37 15.26
CA GLU A 227 -13.59 3.79 16.44
C GLU A 227 -13.91 2.29 16.25
N VAL A 228 -14.31 1.87 15.05
CA VAL A 228 -14.56 0.45 14.72
C VAL A 228 -13.26 -0.36 14.81
N VAL A 229 -12.19 0.11 14.16
CA VAL A 229 -10.90 -0.60 14.18
C VAL A 229 -10.28 -0.58 15.57
N GLN A 230 -10.36 0.53 16.30
CA GLN A 230 -9.84 0.62 17.66
C GLN A 230 -10.49 -0.41 18.59
N ALA A 231 -11.82 -0.55 18.50
CA ALA A 231 -12.55 -1.56 19.27
C ALA A 231 -12.11 -2.98 18.89
N ALA A 232 -11.89 -3.26 17.60
CA ALA A 232 -11.41 -4.55 17.12
C ALA A 232 -9.99 -4.87 17.63
N LEU A 233 -9.05 -3.91 17.56
CA LEU A 233 -7.69 -4.06 18.09
C LEU A 233 -7.70 -4.38 19.59
N GLN A 234 -8.51 -3.65 20.37
CA GLN A 234 -8.62 -3.89 21.80
C GLN A 234 -9.23 -5.26 22.12
N ARG A 235 -10.22 -5.69 21.34
CA ARG A 235 -10.84 -7.02 21.45
C ARG A 235 -9.84 -8.14 21.17
N ASP A 236 -8.95 -7.93 20.19
CA ASP A 236 -7.88 -8.87 19.83
C ASP A 236 -6.71 -8.86 20.85
N GLY A 237 -6.75 -7.99 21.86
CA GLY A 237 -5.79 -7.97 22.97
C GLY A 237 -4.67 -6.92 22.83
N VAL A 238 -4.76 -6.01 21.86
CA VAL A 238 -3.77 -4.92 21.71
C VAL A 238 -3.93 -3.89 22.83
N GLN A 239 -2.84 -3.61 23.54
CA GLN A 239 -2.79 -2.55 24.54
C GLN A 239 -2.40 -1.22 23.86
N LEU A 240 -3.36 -0.30 23.77
CA LEU A 240 -3.15 1.02 23.18
C LEU A 240 -2.57 1.99 24.21
N LEU A 241 -1.33 2.42 23.98
CA LEU A 241 -0.60 3.40 24.79
C LEU A 241 -0.51 4.73 24.01
N CYS A 242 -1.64 5.43 23.90
CA CYS A 242 -1.74 6.72 23.22
C CYS A 242 -1.30 7.88 24.11
N CYS A 243 -1.12 9.07 23.52
CA CYS A 243 -0.62 10.28 24.20
C CYS A 243 0.80 10.11 24.80
N GLY A 244 1.58 9.14 24.29
CA GLY A 244 2.88 8.71 24.83
C GLY A 244 4.09 9.53 24.36
N LYS A 245 4.01 10.86 24.43
CA LYS A 245 5.07 11.76 23.89
C LYS A 245 6.40 11.67 24.64
N ASP A 246 6.38 11.19 25.88
CA ASP A 246 7.53 11.10 26.78
C ASP A 246 8.22 9.73 26.73
N LEU A 247 7.93 8.92 25.71
CA LEU A 247 8.52 7.62 25.49
C LEU A 247 10.06 7.64 25.56
N LYS A 248 10.62 6.77 26.41
CA LYS A 248 12.06 6.52 26.54
C LYS A 248 12.33 5.03 26.39
N LEU A 249 13.44 4.72 25.74
CA LEU A 249 13.89 3.36 25.50
C LEU A 249 15.25 3.14 26.16
N SER A 250 15.48 1.93 26.66
CA SER A 250 16.80 1.53 27.17
C SER A 250 16.98 0.02 27.05
N ARG A 251 18.22 -0.44 27.08
CA ARG A 251 18.51 -1.88 27.13
C ARG A 251 18.09 -2.46 28.49
N ALA A 252 17.52 -3.66 28.47
CA ALA A 252 17.27 -4.43 29.68
C ALA A 252 17.67 -5.90 29.49
N PRO A 253 17.95 -6.65 30.58
CA PRO A 253 18.09 -8.10 30.50
C PRO A 253 16.82 -8.71 29.90
N GLY A 254 16.97 -9.43 28.79
CA GLY A 254 15.84 -10.08 28.11
C GLY A 254 15.09 -9.22 27.08
N GLY A 255 15.55 -8.00 26.77
CA GLY A 255 14.97 -7.23 25.65
C GLY A 255 15.12 -5.71 25.77
N VAL A 256 14.08 -4.99 25.42
CA VAL A 256 14.03 -3.52 25.43
C VAL A 256 13.09 -3.04 26.54
N ARG A 257 13.58 -2.12 27.38
CA ARG A 257 12.76 -1.45 28.38
C ARG A 257 12.14 -0.19 27.80
N LEU A 258 10.83 -0.10 27.92
CA LEU A 258 9.98 0.98 27.46
C LEU A 258 9.38 1.72 28.67
N GLN A 259 9.59 3.03 28.72
CA GLN A 259 9.00 3.90 29.73
C GLN A 259 8.17 4.97 29.03
N VAL A 260 6.86 5.03 29.31
CA VAL A 260 5.95 5.99 28.67
C VAL A 260 4.80 6.34 29.60
N SER A 261 4.34 7.58 29.57
CA SER A 261 3.08 7.98 30.21
C SER A 261 1.98 7.99 29.16
N SER A 262 0.93 7.21 29.39
CA SER A 262 -0.25 7.16 28.51
C SER A 262 -1.49 7.53 29.31
N HIS A 263 -2.20 8.57 28.85
CA HIS A 263 -3.39 9.08 29.52
C HIS A 263 -3.21 9.38 31.02
N GLY A 264 -2.02 9.82 31.42
CA GLY A 264 -1.68 10.14 32.82
C GLY A 264 -1.37 8.92 33.70
N LYS A 265 -1.27 7.72 33.10
CA LYS A 265 -0.77 6.52 33.76
C LYS A 265 0.61 6.18 33.21
N ASP A 266 1.56 5.97 34.11
CA ASP A 266 2.92 5.60 33.74
C ASP A 266 3.03 4.09 33.53
N TYR A 267 3.74 3.72 32.46
CA TYR A 267 4.05 2.35 32.08
C TYR A 267 5.56 2.19 32.06
N ASP A 268 6.04 1.10 32.67
CA ASP A 268 7.45 0.70 32.67
C ASP A 268 7.49 -0.81 32.40
N LEU A 269 7.84 -1.16 31.16
CA LEU A 269 7.65 -2.50 30.61
C LEU A 269 8.96 -2.97 29.97
N VAL A 270 9.22 -4.28 30.01
CA VAL A 270 10.27 -4.92 29.22
C VAL A 270 9.59 -5.80 28.17
N VAL A 271 9.94 -5.56 26.90
CA VAL A 271 9.45 -6.29 25.74
C VAL A 271 10.58 -7.06 25.06
N ASP A 272 10.24 -8.17 24.41
CA ASP A 272 11.22 -9.02 23.73
C ASP A 272 11.71 -8.34 22.45
N GLU A 273 10.75 -7.83 21.66
CA GLU A 273 11.00 -7.17 20.38
C GLU A 273 10.33 -5.80 20.30
N LEU A 274 10.92 -4.93 19.48
CA LEU A 274 10.46 -3.57 19.24
C LEU A 274 10.29 -3.34 17.74
N LEU A 275 9.13 -2.89 17.29
CA LEU A 275 8.88 -2.45 15.92
C LEU A 275 8.75 -0.92 15.87
N VAL A 276 9.46 -0.28 14.94
CA VAL A 276 9.31 1.15 14.65
C VAL A 276 8.52 1.33 13.35
N ALA A 277 7.31 1.89 13.46
CA ALA A 277 6.33 2.05 12.38
C ALA A 277 5.80 3.50 12.27
N VAL A 278 6.66 4.51 12.52
CA VAL A 278 6.28 5.93 12.56
C VAL A 278 6.23 6.63 11.19
N GLY A 279 6.32 5.88 10.09
CA GLY A 279 6.30 6.38 8.73
C GLY A 279 7.61 6.17 7.98
N ARG A 280 7.67 6.73 6.76
CA ARG A 280 8.73 6.45 5.79
C ARG A 280 9.42 7.73 5.34
N ALA A 281 10.73 7.65 5.12
CA ALA A 281 11.57 8.73 4.62
C ALA A 281 12.01 8.41 3.18
N PRO A 282 11.85 9.34 2.22
CA PRO A 282 12.34 9.19 0.86
C PRO A 282 13.85 8.89 0.78
N ASN A 283 14.25 8.01 -0.13
CA ASN A 283 15.65 7.64 -0.34
C ASN A 283 16.36 8.61 -1.28
N THR A 284 16.74 9.78 -0.79
CA THR A 284 17.41 10.84 -1.58
C THR A 284 18.91 10.90 -1.37
N GLU A 285 19.43 10.24 -0.34
CA GLU A 285 20.84 10.26 0.02
C GLU A 285 21.72 9.56 -1.02
N ALA A 286 22.95 10.02 -1.16
CA ALA A 286 23.97 9.47 -2.06
C ALA A 286 23.63 9.44 -3.57
N LEU A 287 22.44 9.90 -3.99
CA LEU A 287 22.03 9.93 -5.40
C LEU A 287 22.76 11.00 -6.24
N GLY A 288 23.37 12.01 -5.63
CA GLY A 288 24.07 13.07 -6.36
C GLY A 288 23.14 14.05 -7.10
N LEU A 289 21.91 14.26 -6.58
CA LEU A 289 20.88 15.11 -7.20
C LEU A 289 21.36 16.55 -7.48
N ASP A 290 22.19 17.11 -6.60
CA ASP A 290 22.76 18.45 -6.77
C ASP A 290 23.64 18.56 -8.03
N ALA A 291 24.36 17.49 -8.39
CA ALA A 291 25.23 17.47 -9.57
C ALA A 291 24.45 17.56 -10.90
N VAL A 292 23.15 17.28 -10.87
CA VAL A 292 22.25 17.32 -12.02
C VAL A 292 21.13 18.35 -11.88
N GLY A 293 21.20 19.22 -10.87
CA GLY A 293 20.23 20.32 -10.70
C GLY A 293 18.81 19.86 -10.40
N VAL A 294 18.65 18.75 -9.68
CA VAL A 294 17.34 18.25 -9.22
C VAL A 294 17.07 18.78 -7.82
N GLU A 295 15.98 19.53 -7.65
CA GLU A 295 15.54 19.98 -6.33
C GLU A 295 14.87 18.86 -5.53
N TYR A 296 15.21 18.79 -4.24
CA TYR A 296 14.64 17.85 -3.28
C TYR A 296 14.63 18.48 -1.88
N ASP A 297 13.78 17.95 -1.00
CA ASP A 297 13.76 18.31 0.42
C ASP A 297 13.48 17.06 1.28
N ARG A 298 13.14 17.25 2.57
CA ARG A 298 12.85 16.16 3.51
C ARG A 298 11.63 15.31 3.11
N LYS A 299 10.75 15.84 2.27
CA LYS A 299 9.58 15.14 1.69
C LYS A 299 9.90 14.47 0.37
N GLY A 300 11.14 14.61 -0.13
CA GLY A 300 11.64 13.88 -1.30
C GLY A 300 11.93 14.77 -2.50
N VAL A 301 11.95 14.18 -3.69
CA VAL A 301 12.24 14.89 -4.95
C VAL A 301 11.04 15.75 -5.35
N LYS A 302 11.29 17.01 -5.69
CA LYS A 302 10.24 17.90 -6.18
C LYS A 302 9.93 17.62 -7.64
N VAL A 303 8.65 17.46 -7.95
CA VAL A 303 8.17 17.25 -9.32
C VAL A 303 6.96 18.14 -9.61
N ASP A 304 6.75 18.44 -10.89
CA ASP A 304 5.50 19.01 -11.37
C ASP A 304 4.38 17.94 -11.49
N ASP A 305 3.18 18.35 -11.88
CA ASP A 305 2.03 17.45 -12.05
C ASP A 305 2.22 16.42 -13.19
N HIS A 306 3.27 16.60 -14.01
CA HIS A 306 3.68 15.68 -15.07
C HIS A 306 4.84 14.75 -14.64
N LEU A 307 5.18 14.75 -13.34
CA LEU A 307 6.26 13.98 -12.71
C LEU A 307 7.67 14.37 -13.16
N ARG A 308 7.83 15.59 -13.70
CA ARG A 308 9.11 16.12 -14.15
C ARG A 308 9.80 16.88 -13.02
N THR A 309 11.10 16.66 -12.84
CA THR A 309 11.90 17.41 -11.87
C THR A 309 12.29 18.80 -12.41
N THR A 310 13.00 19.59 -11.60
CA THR A 310 13.64 20.84 -12.06
C THR A 310 14.63 20.64 -13.22
N ASN A 311 15.20 19.43 -13.36
CA ASN A 311 15.93 19.06 -14.55
C ASN A 311 14.97 18.49 -15.61
N PRO A 312 14.86 19.11 -16.80
CA PRO A 312 13.90 18.69 -17.83
C PRO A 312 14.14 17.30 -18.42
N ARG A 313 15.28 16.67 -18.16
CA ARG A 313 15.62 15.31 -18.60
C ARG A 313 15.35 14.25 -17.53
N ILE A 314 15.04 14.66 -16.31
CA ILE A 314 14.90 13.78 -15.16
C ILE A 314 13.47 13.87 -14.61
N PHE A 315 12.88 12.69 -14.38
CA PHE A 315 11.57 12.50 -13.80
C PHE A 315 11.71 11.78 -12.45
N ALA A 316 10.67 11.79 -11.62
CA ALA A 316 10.62 10.95 -10.42
C ALA A 316 9.20 10.42 -10.21
N CYS A 317 9.06 9.23 -9.64
CA CYS A 317 7.76 8.61 -9.35
C CYS A 317 7.81 7.72 -8.10
N GLY A 318 6.64 7.47 -7.53
CA GLY A 318 6.47 6.62 -6.34
C GLY A 318 6.84 7.35 -5.04
N ASP A 319 7.19 6.57 -4.01
CA ASP A 319 7.36 7.06 -2.64
C ASP A 319 8.38 8.19 -2.48
N ILE A 320 9.33 8.32 -3.41
CA ILE A 320 10.35 9.37 -3.36
C ILE A 320 9.79 10.78 -3.64
N CYS A 321 8.65 10.90 -4.30
CA CYS A 321 8.08 12.22 -4.66
C CYS A 321 6.57 12.33 -4.39
N SER A 322 5.95 11.27 -3.88
CA SER A 322 4.50 11.19 -3.66
C SER A 322 4.14 11.24 -2.18
N PRO A 323 3.11 12.01 -1.78
CA PRO A 323 2.50 11.86 -0.46
C PRO A 323 1.69 10.56 -0.31
N PHE A 324 1.31 9.93 -1.43
CA PHE A 324 0.66 8.62 -1.48
C PHE A 324 1.72 7.55 -1.73
N GLN A 325 2.20 6.95 -0.65
CA GLN A 325 3.26 5.94 -0.65
C GLN A 325 2.65 4.54 -0.77
N PHE A 326 2.02 4.28 -1.91
CA PHE A 326 1.35 3.01 -2.20
C PHE A 326 1.86 2.42 -3.51
N THR A 327 1.99 1.09 -3.55
CA THR A 327 2.49 0.34 -4.71
C THR A 327 1.67 0.63 -5.97
N HIS A 328 0.34 0.59 -5.89
CA HIS A 328 -0.54 0.87 -7.04
C HIS A 328 -0.50 2.33 -7.49
N ALA A 329 -0.32 3.28 -6.55
CA ALA A 329 -0.15 4.68 -6.90
C ALA A 329 1.16 4.90 -7.67
N ALA A 330 2.23 4.24 -7.22
CA ALA A 330 3.53 4.34 -7.85
C ALA A 330 3.58 3.68 -9.24
N ASP A 331 2.89 2.55 -9.46
CA ASP A 331 2.71 1.94 -10.79
C ASP A 331 2.06 2.94 -11.77
N PHE A 332 0.93 3.55 -11.38
CA PHE A 332 0.26 4.53 -12.24
C PHE A 332 1.10 5.79 -12.47
N MET A 333 1.88 6.22 -11.48
CA MET A 333 2.85 7.30 -11.66
C MET A 333 3.95 6.92 -12.67
N ALA A 334 4.47 5.70 -12.63
CA ALA A 334 5.46 5.23 -13.59
C ALA A 334 4.91 5.22 -15.03
N ARG A 335 3.65 4.80 -15.21
CA ARG A 335 2.95 4.90 -16.51
C ARG A 335 2.87 6.34 -17.02
N ILE A 336 2.57 7.30 -16.14
CA ILE A 336 2.58 8.73 -16.47
C ILE A 336 3.98 9.20 -16.90
N VAL A 337 5.02 8.84 -16.13
CA VAL A 337 6.41 9.20 -16.46
C VAL A 337 6.77 8.70 -17.85
N ILE A 338 6.46 7.44 -18.17
CA ILE A 338 6.78 6.85 -19.48
C ILE A 338 6.06 7.59 -20.60
N GLN A 339 4.76 7.83 -20.45
CA GLN A 339 3.98 8.56 -21.43
C GLN A 339 4.59 9.96 -21.67
N ASN A 340 4.92 10.67 -20.61
CA ASN A 340 5.41 12.04 -20.67
C ASN A 340 6.88 12.14 -21.12
N ALA A 341 7.74 11.19 -20.73
CA ALA A 341 9.17 11.21 -21.01
C ALA A 341 9.50 10.70 -22.42
N LEU A 342 8.80 9.67 -22.90
CA LEU A 342 9.11 8.98 -24.16
C LEU A 342 8.14 9.30 -25.30
N PHE A 343 6.89 9.64 -25.01
CA PHE A 343 5.83 9.77 -26.02
C PHE A 343 5.19 11.16 -26.08
N LEU A 344 5.89 12.19 -25.59
CA LEU A 344 5.40 13.59 -25.55
C LEU A 344 4.01 13.71 -24.89
N GLY A 345 3.73 12.82 -23.94
CA GLY A 345 2.50 12.79 -23.17
C GLY A 345 2.30 14.03 -22.31
N ARG A 346 1.05 14.23 -21.90
CA ARG A 346 0.64 15.30 -20.98
C ARG A 346 -0.22 14.76 -19.83
N ALA A 347 0.01 13.50 -19.46
CA ALA A 347 -0.73 12.87 -18.37
C ALA A 347 -0.35 13.53 -17.03
N ARG A 348 -1.31 13.57 -16.11
CA ARG A 348 -1.23 14.33 -14.85
C ARG A 348 -1.52 13.44 -13.67
N VAL A 349 -0.74 13.59 -12.61
CA VAL A 349 -0.96 12.89 -11.33
C VAL A 349 -2.28 13.33 -10.70
N SER A 350 -2.61 14.62 -10.80
CA SER A 350 -3.86 15.19 -10.30
C SER A 350 -5.13 14.60 -10.93
N ALA A 351 -5.00 13.86 -12.04
CA ALA A 351 -6.11 13.15 -12.70
C ALA A 351 -6.26 11.68 -12.23
N LEU A 352 -5.41 11.21 -11.31
CA LEU A 352 -5.53 9.90 -10.70
C LEU A 352 -6.57 9.91 -9.59
N THR A 353 -7.34 8.84 -9.51
CA THR A 353 -8.23 8.53 -8.39
C THR A 353 -7.53 7.40 -7.63
N ILE A 354 -6.90 7.74 -6.50
CA ILE A 354 -6.06 6.81 -5.74
C ILE A 354 -6.86 6.31 -4.53
N PRO A 355 -7.38 5.07 -4.55
CA PRO A 355 -7.91 4.45 -3.35
C PRO A 355 -6.75 3.99 -2.44
N TRP A 356 -7.04 3.70 -1.17
CA TRP A 356 -6.12 2.98 -0.29
C TRP A 356 -6.91 2.11 0.69
N ALA A 357 -6.20 1.18 1.32
CA ALA A 357 -6.73 0.35 2.39
C ALA A 357 -5.70 0.20 3.52
N THR A 358 -6.21 0.08 4.74
CA THR A 358 -5.50 -0.42 5.91
C THR A 358 -6.09 -1.78 6.23
N TYR A 359 -5.25 -2.81 6.19
CA TYR A 359 -5.66 -4.22 6.22
C TYR A 359 -5.80 -4.76 7.65
N THR A 360 -6.45 -3.98 8.52
CA THR A 360 -6.97 -4.49 9.79
C THR A 360 -8.22 -5.34 9.54
N SER A 361 -8.78 -5.92 10.59
CA SER A 361 -10.00 -6.72 10.56
C SER A 361 -10.99 -6.14 11.57
N PRO A 362 -12.04 -5.40 11.13
CA PRO A 362 -12.35 -5.07 9.73
C PRO A 362 -11.33 -4.10 9.10
N GLU A 363 -11.30 -4.08 7.77
CA GLU A 363 -10.44 -3.20 6.98
C GLU A 363 -11.03 -1.79 6.95
N ILE A 364 -10.17 -0.78 6.76
CA ILE A 364 -10.61 0.56 6.34
C ILE A 364 -10.08 0.80 4.94
N ALA A 365 -10.97 1.12 4.00
CA ALA A 365 -10.60 1.56 2.68
C ALA A 365 -11.23 2.91 2.34
N HIS A 366 -10.51 3.75 1.61
CA HIS A 366 -10.96 5.10 1.29
C HIS A 366 -10.57 5.51 -0.13
N VAL A 367 -11.38 6.36 -0.74
CA VAL A 367 -11.07 7.03 -2.00
C VAL A 367 -11.65 8.45 -2.00
N GLY A 368 -10.89 9.42 -2.51
CA GLY A 368 -11.37 10.79 -2.68
C GLY A 368 -11.19 11.68 -1.45
N LEU A 369 -12.19 12.51 -1.18
CA LEU A 369 -12.20 13.48 -0.07
C LEU A 369 -12.84 12.92 1.19
N TYR A 370 -12.23 13.23 2.32
CA TYR A 370 -12.92 13.24 3.61
C TYR A 370 -13.81 14.48 3.77
N GLU A 371 -14.81 14.40 4.66
CA GLU A 371 -15.66 15.54 5.01
C GLU A 371 -14.84 16.76 5.49
N LYS A 372 -13.84 16.53 6.37
CA LYS A 372 -12.94 17.58 6.87
C LYS A 372 -12.16 18.29 5.75
N GLU A 373 -11.80 17.57 4.70
CA GLU A 373 -11.12 18.13 3.53
C GLU A 373 -12.09 18.89 2.63
N ALA A 374 -13.31 18.39 2.45
CA ALA A 374 -14.36 19.09 1.71
C ALA A 374 -14.66 20.46 2.34
N VAL A 375 -14.79 20.52 3.68
CA VAL A 375 -14.95 21.78 4.43
C VAL A 375 -13.77 22.72 4.19
N THR A 376 -12.54 22.21 4.31
CA THR A 376 -11.32 23.01 4.12
C THR A 376 -11.22 23.57 2.69
N ARG A 377 -11.74 22.85 1.69
CA ARG A 377 -11.76 23.25 0.27
C ARG A 377 -13.01 24.06 -0.12
N GLY A 378 -13.93 24.34 0.81
CA GLY A 378 -15.17 25.05 0.53
C GLY A 378 -16.13 24.28 -0.39
N ILE A 379 -16.05 22.95 -0.38
CA ILE A 379 -16.91 22.06 -1.17
C ILE A 379 -18.07 21.62 -0.28
N ALA A 380 -19.27 22.08 -0.59
CA ALA A 380 -20.47 21.62 0.08
C ALA A 380 -20.82 20.19 -0.36
N ILE A 381 -21.08 19.31 0.60
CA ILE A 381 -21.34 17.88 0.37
C ILE A 381 -22.60 17.40 1.10
N ASP A 382 -23.24 16.38 0.54
CA ASP A 382 -24.22 15.53 1.22
C ASP A 382 -23.57 14.16 1.49
N THR A 383 -23.78 13.59 2.68
CA THR A 383 -23.19 12.31 3.09
C THR A 383 -24.24 11.22 3.26
N PHE A 384 -23.97 10.04 2.71
CA PHE A 384 -24.84 8.86 2.80
C PHE A 384 -24.07 7.70 3.43
N THR A 385 -24.58 7.19 4.55
CA THR A 385 -23.94 6.09 5.29
C THR A 385 -24.87 4.90 5.38
N GLN A 386 -24.39 3.74 4.95
CA GLN A 386 -25.07 2.45 5.03
C GLN A 386 -24.31 1.54 6.01
N PRO A 387 -24.86 1.26 7.21
CA PRO A 387 -24.29 0.28 8.14
C PRO A 387 -24.31 -1.15 7.58
N LEU A 388 -23.26 -1.93 7.86
CA LEU A 388 -23.21 -3.36 7.48
C LEU A 388 -24.15 -4.24 8.31
N THR A 389 -24.57 -3.78 9.49
CA THR A 389 -25.61 -4.42 10.31
C THR A 389 -26.99 -4.49 9.65
N GLN A 390 -27.16 -3.90 8.47
CA GLN A 390 -28.37 -3.98 7.66
C GLN A 390 -28.13 -4.68 6.32
N VAL A 391 -26.96 -5.28 6.11
CA VAL A 391 -26.59 -5.97 4.87
C VAL A 391 -26.60 -7.47 5.13
N ASP A 392 -27.54 -8.17 4.49
CA ASP A 392 -27.84 -9.57 4.80
C ASP A 392 -26.60 -10.47 4.70
N ARG A 393 -25.76 -10.27 3.67
CA ARG A 393 -24.52 -11.03 3.52
C ARG A 393 -23.55 -10.83 4.69
N ALA A 394 -23.34 -9.58 5.11
CA ALA A 394 -22.44 -9.25 6.21
C ALA A 394 -22.95 -9.84 7.54
N ILE A 395 -24.27 -9.89 7.75
CA ILE A 395 -24.87 -10.54 8.92
C ILE A 395 -24.66 -12.06 8.86
N LEU A 396 -24.90 -12.68 7.70
CA LEU A 396 -24.75 -14.13 7.51
C LEU A 396 -23.30 -14.60 7.71
N ASP A 397 -22.32 -13.80 7.29
CA ASP A 397 -20.90 -14.11 7.44
C ASP A 397 -20.35 -13.77 8.84
N GLY A 398 -21.14 -13.10 9.69
CA GLY A 398 -20.67 -12.61 11.00
C GLY A 398 -19.78 -11.37 10.91
N GLU A 399 -19.72 -10.72 9.76
CA GLU A 399 -18.84 -9.59 9.41
C GLU A 399 -19.62 -8.26 9.35
N SER A 400 -20.60 -8.10 10.24
CA SER A 400 -21.51 -6.94 10.23
C SER A 400 -20.95 -5.66 10.86
N GLU A 401 -19.70 -5.67 11.30
CA GLU A 401 -19.02 -4.51 11.89
C GLU A 401 -18.60 -3.50 10.80
N GLY A 402 -18.99 -2.23 10.96
CA GLY A 402 -18.61 -1.15 10.05
C GLY A 402 -19.74 -0.65 9.15
N PHE A 403 -19.36 0.03 8.06
CA PHE A 403 -20.27 0.78 7.20
C PHE A 403 -19.64 1.13 5.84
N VAL A 404 -20.48 1.49 4.88
CA VAL A 404 -20.07 2.24 3.68
C VAL A 404 -20.58 3.68 3.80
N LYS A 405 -19.69 4.66 3.64
CA LYS A 405 -19.98 6.09 3.69
C LYS A 405 -19.57 6.74 2.37
N VAL A 406 -20.49 7.44 1.71
CA VAL A 406 -20.25 8.12 0.43
C VAL A 406 -20.61 9.59 0.54
N HIS A 407 -19.69 10.45 0.12
CA HIS A 407 -19.84 11.90 0.01
C HIS A 407 -20.15 12.28 -1.43
N VAL A 408 -21.22 13.03 -1.66
CA VAL A 408 -21.53 13.62 -2.97
C VAL A 408 -21.51 15.14 -2.90
N ARG A 409 -21.16 15.81 -4.00
CA ARG A 409 -21.26 17.28 -4.08
C ARG A 409 -22.72 17.71 -3.97
N GLN A 410 -23.00 18.61 -3.04
CA GLN A 410 -24.36 19.09 -2.76
C GLN A 410 -25.03 19.64 -4.03
N GLY A 411 -26.28 19.23 -4.26
CA GLY A 411 -27.05 19.61 -5.45
C GLY A 411 -26.75 18.78 -6.71
N THR A 412 -25.84 17.80 -6.64
CA THR A 412 -25.51 16.88 -7.74
C THR A 412 -25.54 15.42 -7.27
N ASP A 413 -25.15 14.47 -8.12
CA ASP A 413 -24.83 13.08 -7.72
C ASP A 413 -23.34 12.75 -7.88
N GLU A 414 -22.47 13.75 -8.11
CA GLU A 414 -21.02 13.56 -8.25
C GLU A 414 -20.44 13.05 -6.93
N ILE A 415 -19.87 11.84 -6.95
CA ILE A 415 -19.15 11.26 -5.82
C ILE A 415 -17.82 12.00 -5.68
N VAL A 416 -17.58 12.59 -4.51
CA VAL A 416 -16.33 13.32 -4.21
C VAL A 416 -15.43 12.59 -3.23
N GLY A 417 -15.97 11.61 -2.50
CA GLY A 417 -15.18 10.69 -1.68
C GLY A 417 -16.03 9.60 -1.05
N ALA A 418 -15.39 8.55 -0.57
CA ALA A 418 -16.04 7.46 0.12
C ALA A 418 -15.09 6.73 1.07
N THR A 419 -15.64 6.23 2.17
CA THR A 419 -14.96 5.39 3.16
C THR A 419 -15.75 4.09 3.32
N VAL A 420 -15.06 2.96 3.29
CA VAL A 420 -15.61 1.62 3.52
C VAL A 420 -14.89 1.04 4.73
N VAL A 421 -15.66 0.61 5.73
CA VAL A 421 -15.18 -0.13 6.89
C VAL A 421 -15.91 -1.46 6.89
N ALA A 422 -15.22 -2.53 6.51
CA ALA A 422 -15.84 -3.82 6.22
C ALA A 422 -14.78 -4.93 6.21
N ALA A 423 -15.23 -6.19 6.25
CA ALA A 423 -14.41 -7.25 5.66
C ALA A 423 -14.28 -6.98 4.14
N HIS A 424 -13.07 -7.16 3.59
CA HIS A 424 -12.80 -6.94 2.16
C HIS A 424 -13.05 -5.49 1.68
N ALA A 425 -12.86 -4.49 2.55
CA ALA A 425 -13.04 -3.09 2.19
C ALA A 425 -12.13 -2.66 1.02
N GLY A 426 -10.91 -3.20 0.95
CA GLY A 426 -9.95 -2.94 -0.13
C GLY A 426 -10.46 -3.37 -1.51
N ASP A 427 -11.25 -4.44 -1.58
CA ASP A 427 -11.88 -4.87 -2.82
C ASP A 427 -13.12 -4.02 -3.13
N LEU A 428 -13.96 -3.80 -2.12
CA LEU A 428 -15.22 -3.04 -2.25
C LEU A 428 -14.99 -1.59 -2.71
N VAL A 429 -13.95 -0.92 -2.22
CA VAL A 429 -13.67 0.48 -2.59
C VAL A 429 -13.37 0.66 -4.09
N SER A 430 -12.95 -0.41 -4.78
CA SER A 430 -12.59 -0.37 -6.20
C SER A 430 -13.78 0.01 -7.09
N GLU A 431 -15.01 -0.37 -6.72
CA GLU A 431 -16.23 0.04 -7.44
C GLU A 431 -16.42 1.56 -7.38
N LEU A 432 -16.24 2.14 -6.19
CA LEU A 432 -16.36 3.59 -5.96
C LEU A 432 -15.23 4.35 -6.66
N ALA A 433 -14.00 3.81 -6.64
CA ALA A 433 -12.88 4.37 -7.38
C ALA A 433 -13.15 4.39 -8.89
N LEU A 434 -13.72 3.31 -9.45
CA LEU A 434 -14.12 3.25 -10.86
C LEU A 434 -15.24 4.24 -11.18
N ALA A 435 -16.26 4.34 -10.32
CA ALA A 435 -17.34 5.30 -10.47
C ALA A 435 -16.82 6.75 -10.50
N MET A 436 -15.95 7.11 -9.55
CA MET A 436 -15.30 8.43 -9.54
C MET A 436 -14.43 8.66 -10.77
N LYS A 437 -13.62 7.68 -11.18
CA LYS A 437 -12.75 7.79 -12.37
C LYS A 437 -13.54 8.00 -13.66
N SER A 438 -14.68 7.32 -13.78
CA SER A 438 -15.59 7.41 -14.93
C SER A 438 -16.58 8.59 -14.84
N ARG A 439 -16.56 9.34 -13.73
CA ARG A 439 -17.54 10.40 -13.41
C ARG A 439 -18.98 9.87 -13.37
N ALA A 440 -19.17 8.61 -13.03
CA ALA A 440 -20.48 8.05 -12.74
C ALA A 440 -20.94 8.55 -11.36
N GLY A 441 -22.13 9.16 -11.32
CA GLY A 441 -22.72 9.64 -10.08
C GLY A 441 -23.30 8.51 -9.22
N LEU A 442 -23.61 8.82 -7.96
CA LEU A 442 -24.16 7.88 -6.98
C LEU A 442 -25.51 7.27 -7.43
N ARG A 443 -26.25 7.97 -8.29
CA ARG A 443 -27.46 7.46 -8.92
C ARG A 443 -27.18 6.25 -9.81
N THR A 444 -26.09 6.30 -10.59
CA THR A 444 -25.69 5.20 -11.47
C THR A 444 -25.36 3.98 -10.63
N VAL A 445 -24.58 4.15 -9.56
CA VAL A 445 -24.26 3.08 -8.59
C VAL A 445 -25.54 2.46 -8.02
N GLY A 446 -26.48 3.28 -7.53
CA GLY A 446 -27.75 2.79 -6.99
C GLY A 446 -28.69 2.12 -8.00
N ALA A 447 -28.56 2.45 -9.29
CA ALA A 447 -29.34 1.86 -10.38
C ALA A 447 -28.71 0.58 -10.95
N THR A 448 -27.43 0.32 -10.65
CA THR A 448 -26.73 -0.89 -11.07
C THR A 448 -27.20 -2.10 -10.26
N ILE A 449 -27.55 -3.18 -10.95
CA ILE A 449 -27.92 -4.45 -10.31
C ILE A 449 -26.67 -5.05 -9.67
N HIS A 450 -26.69 -5.19 -8.35
CA HIS A 450 -25.68 -5.92 -7.59
C HIS A 450 -26.20 -7.35 -7.31
N PRO A 451 -25.36 -8.39 -7.45
CA PRO A 451 -25.74 -9.73 -7.05
C PRO A 451 -26.14 -9.78 -5.56
N TYR A 452 -27.18 -10.57 -5.26
CA TYR A 452 -27.68 -10.77 -3.89
C TYR A 452 -27.59 -12.25 -3.50
N PRO A 453 -27.14 -12.56 -2.26
CA PRO A 453 -26.62 -11.63 -1.25
C PRO A 453 -25.11 -11.39 -1.42
N THR A 454 -24.66 -10.13 -1.42
CA THR A 454 -23.23 -9.74 -1.39
C THR A 454 -22.99 -8.54 -0.47
N GLN A 455 -21.78 -8.37 0.06
CA GLN A 455 -21.45 -7.19 0.86
C GLN A 455 -21.45 -5.89 0.03
N ALA A 456 -21.21 -5.99 -1.29
CA ALA A 456 -21.30 -4.87 -2.24
C ALA A 456 -22.70 -4.24 -2.27
N GLU A 457 -23.75 -4.93 -1.78
CA GLU A 457 -25.07 -4.33 -1.59
C GLU A 457 -25.03 -3.09 -0.66
N ALA A 458 -24.06 -3.02 0.25
CA ALA A 458 -23.81 -1.84 1.09
C ALA A 458 -23.57 -0.57 0.24
N ILE A 459 -22.75 -0.68 -0.81
CA ILE A 459 -22.45 0.39 -1.76
C ILE A 459 -23.72 0.76 -2.52
N ARG A 460 -24.40 -0.22 -3.13
CA ARG A 460 -25.66 0.01 -3.86
C ARG A 460 -26.72 0.75 -3.04
N ARG A 461 -26.89 0.38 -1.75
CA ARG A 461 -27.88 0.99 -0.86
C ARG A 461 -27.57 2.45 -0.52
N THR A 462 -26.32 2.91 -0.61
CA THR A 462 -26.03 4.36 -0.51
C THR A 462 -26.70 5.15 -1.64
N GLY A 463 -26.84 4.57 -2.84
CA GLY A 463 -27.64 5.13 -3.93
C GLY A 463 -29.14 5.19 -3.64
N ASP A 464 -29.69 4.22 -2.89
CA ASP A 464 -31.07 4.28 -2.42
C ASP A 464 -31.28 5.40 -1.40
N LEU A 465 -30.32 5.60 -0.48
CA LEU A 465 -30.34 6.71 0.47
C LEU A 465 -30.33 8.05 -0.27
N TYR A 466 -29.50 8.20 -1.31
CA TYR A 466 -29.51 9.36 -2.19
C TYR A 466 -30.87 9.55 -2.89
N ASN A 467 -31.45 8.49 -3.46
CA ASN A 467 -32.74 8.59 -4.14
C ASN A 467 -33.89 9.00 -3.20
N ARG A 468 -33.84 8.61 -1.92
CA ARG A 468 -34.84 9.01 -0.91
C ARG A 468 -34.86 10.52 -0.68
N THR A 469 -33.72 11.22 -0.75
CA THR A 469 -33.70 12.69 -0.57
C THR A 469 -34.36 13.43 -1.73
N ARG A 470 -34.48 12.80 -2.90
CA ARG A 470 -35.16 13.35 -4.08
C ARG A 470 -36.69 13.23 -4.03
N LEU A 471 -37.23 12.40 -3.14
CA LEU A 471 -38.67 12.32 -2.88
C LEU A 471 -39.12 13.52 -2.04
N THR A 472 -39.20 14.69 -2.68
CA THR A 472 -39.66 15.91 -2.01
C THR A 472 -41.08 15.74 -1.44
N PRO A 473 -41.49 16.51 -0.42
CA PRO A 473 -42.83 16.41 0.15
C PRO A 473 -43.95 16.50 -0.89
N ILE A 474 -43.77 17.33 -1.92
CA ILE A 474 -44.71 17.48 -3.04
C ILE A 474 -44.76 16.19 -3.88
N VAL A 475 -43.61 15.64 -4.25
CA VAL A 475 -43.54 14.39 -5.02
C VAL A 475 -44.15 13.25 -4.22
N ARG A 476 -43.83 13.13 -2.92
CA ARG A 476 -44.39 12.13 -2.03
C ARG A 476 -45.91 12.25 -1.92
N TRP A 477 -46.43 13.48 -1.80
CA TRP A 477 -47.87 13.73 -1.76
C TRP A 477 -48.57 13.36 -3.08
N LEU A 478 -47.97 13.71 -4.23
CA LEU A 478 -48.48 13.33 -5.55
C LEU A 478 -48.50 11.80 -5.73
N PHE A 479 -47.41 11.12 -5.39
CA PHE A 479 -47.32 9.66 -5.43
C PHE A 479 -48.35 9.00 -4.51
N ALA A 480 -48.52 9.51 -3.28
CA ALA A 480 -49.51 8.99 -2.33
C ALA A 480 -50.94 9.15 -2.87
N ARG A 481 -51.28 10.32 -3.44
CA ARG A 481 -52.58 10.53 -4.11
C ARG A 481 -52.79 9.59 -5.29
N TRP A 482 -51.77 9.42 -6.13
CA TRP A 482 -51.84 8.53 -7.29
C TRP A 482 -52.04 7.07 -6.89
N LEU A 483 -51.31 6.58 -5.88
CA LEU A 483 -51.49 5.23 -5.34
C LEU A 483 -52.86 5.07 -4.67
N ALA A 484 -53.33 6.09 -3.94
CA ALA A 484 -54.66 6.07 -3.31
C ALA A 484 -55.80 6.08 -4.34
N MET A 485 -55.61 6.66 -5.53
CA MET A 485 -56.58 6.59 -6.63
C MET A 485 -56.55 5.26 -7.38
N ARG A 486 -55.49 4.45 -7.22
CA ARG A 486 -55.34 3.12 -7.84
C ARG A 486 -55.69 1.95 -6.91
N ARG A 487 -55.79 2.21 -5.61
CA ARG A 487 -56.44 1.34 -4.63
C ARG A 487 -57.94 1.51 -4.73
#